data_AF-A0A9N8HHJ1-F1
#
_entry.id   AF-A0A9N8HHJ1-F1
#
_cell.length_a   1.000
_cell.length_b   1.000
_cell.length_c   1.000
_cell.angle_alpha   90.00
_cell.angle_beta   90.00
_cell.angle_gamma   90.00
#
_symmetry.space_group_name_H-M   'P 1'
#
loop_
_entity.id
_entity.type
_entity.pdbx_description
1 polymer ?
#
loop_
_entity_poly.entity_id
_entity_poly.type
_entity_poly.pdbx_seq_one_letter_code
_entity_poly.pdbx_strand_id
1 'polypeptide(L)'
;MNLSFEVDQSSGVVHAGDFLSGRLLVNADKSVSATCLAVYFRGKEETTVVYHKTERRGDKSHRVRKTAHGKTQITRQNIEVPNESQSSIIQNGKVMPGSYQVPFRIQVPTGIPSSMTNRQGNGTAAITYALKAVLKGSGIFQDYQQRHPIQVVAAPELAHTVPYIVQPITNIITSCCCFSHGAMTCGAKVQDTQLFRGQNAQVKVASVNDSSANIDHIELALMQHIWCQAGSHSDTSRTKLCIHVVPTDESHNKLDKQALKQKMQDANREHNNNLVILQSLNNDDAWLTLPPVPETAFNTYQGSLIRITHKLRIKLGTTSNHTNPELFVPVKIATGVTPSGSAPQTNPELHIIPVAPALPIPNNNHSDPPMNPNYYQNPSNDDDIDIDIPTVHVVAPPDTNPDYNNQLPTMDYPGSPPSIDQLVELMTNSVDDLAIVQLRVTNAAWDPVFANLSPTDFGRILQMVHLDVNEIPVARTVAAHVTSNNNNFTCQHVAAALPFCSEYSKSTMVEQLIPFCVDLPQNHSQITRQLSDWDKMATDAAIQNAINGR
;
A
#
# COMPACT_ATOMS: atom_id res chain seq x y z
N MET A 1 10.96 -38.76 -11.72
CA MET A 1 9.73 -37.99 -11.44
C MET A 1 10.02 -36.55 -11.76
N ASN A 2 9.24 -35.96 -12.65
CA ASN A 2 9.36 -34.57 -13.05
C ASN A 2 7.96 -33.94 -13.04
N LEU A 3 7.84 -32.80 -12.40
CA LEU A 3 6.63 -31.99 -12.34
C LEU A 3 6.94 -30.66 -13.00
N SER A 4 6.11 -30.18 -13.92
CA SER A 4 6.29 -28.85 -14.53
C SER A 4 4.94 -28.21 -14.84
N PHE A 5 4.88 -26.88 -14.73
CA PHE A 5 3.69 -26.12 -15.09
C PHE A 5 3.84 -25.52 -16.49
N GLU A 6 2.78 -25.59 -17.27
CA GLU A 6 2.58 -24.77 -18.47
C GLU A 6 1.37 -23.88 -18.23
N VAL A 7 1.57 -22.57 -18.32
CA VAL A 7 0.58 -21.54 -17.99
C VAL A 7 0.11 -20.88 -19.28
N ASP A 8 -1.19 -20.66 -19.43
CA ASP A 8 -1.78 -20.15 -20.69
C ASP A 8 -1.49 -18.65 -20.91
N GLN A 9 -1.22 -17.91 -19.83
CA GLN A 9 -0.89 -16.48 -19.86
C GLN A 9 0.50 -16.28 -20.49
N SER A 10 0.52 -15.88 -21.76
CA SER A 10 1.74 -15.73 -22.57
C SER A 10 2.77 -14.74 -22.01
N SER A 11 2.34 -13.78 -21.19
CA SER A 11 3.21 -12.79 -20.55
C SER A 11 3.85 -13.27 -19.24
N GLY A 12 3.35 -14.36 -18.65
CA GLY A 12 3.68 -14.75 -17.27
C GLY A 12 3.18 -13.77 -16.20
N VAL A 13 2.37 -12.78 -16.59
CA VAL A 13 1.77 -11.77 -15.73
C VAL A 13 0.27 -12.02 -15.61
N VAL A 14 -0.26 -11.94 -14.39
CA VAL A 14 -1.69 -12.06 -14.10
C VAL A 14 -2.14 -10.91 -13.19
N HIS A 15 -3.33 -10.36 -13.41
CA HIS A 15 -3.90 -9.40 -12.47
C HIS A 15 -4.64 -10.11 -11.34
N ALA A 16 -4.61 -9.54 -10.15
CA ALA A 16 -5.45 -10.00 -9.05
C ALA A 16 -6.93 -9.88 -9.46
N GLY A 17 -7.71 -10.94 -9.21
CA GLY A 17 -9.09 -11.07 -9.68
C GLY A 17 -9.26 -11.85 -10.98
N ASP A 18 -8.22 -11.94 -11.82
CA ASP A 18 -8.29 -12.66 -13.10
C ASP A 18 -8.21 -14.18 -12.92
N PHE A 19 -8.58 -14.91 -13.97
CA PHE A 19 -8.36 -16.35 -14.03
C PHE A 19 -6.93 -16.67 -14.49
N LEU A 20 -6.26 -17.53 -13.72
CA LEU A 20 -5.02 -18.22 -14.05
C LEU A 20 -5.36 -19.64 -14.49
N SER A 21 -4.88 -20.06 -15.66
CA SER A 21 -5.17 -21.39 -16.22
C SER A 21 -3.95 -21.99 -16.87
N GLY A 22 -3.98 -23.32 -17.03
CA GLY A 22 -2.92 -24.04 -17.69
C GLY A 22 -2.99 -25.53 -17.38
N ARG A 23 -1.83 -26.18 -17.43
CA ARG A 23 -1.70 -27.61 -17.12
C ARG A 23 -0.44 -27.91 -16.31
N LEU A 24 -0.58 -28.83 -15.37
CA LEU A 24 0.54 -29.46 -14.69
C LEU A 24 0.92 -30.74 -15.44
N LEU A 25 2.14 -30.79 -15.95
CA LEU A 25 2.73 -31.97 -16.54
C LEU A 25 3.37 -32.83 -15.45
N VAL A 26 3.01 -34.10 -15.44
CA VAL A 26 3.47 -35.09 -14.47
C VAL A 26 4.15 -36.21 -15.26
N ASN A 27 5.47 -36.31 -15.18
CA ASN A 27 6.25 -37.32 -15.89
C ASN A 27 6.95 -38.25 -14.90
N ALA A 28 6.63 -39.54 -14.97
CA ALA A 28 7.19 -40.57 -14.12
C ALA A 28 7.86 -41.66 -14.96
N ASP A 29 9.18 -41.80 -14.87
CA ASP A 29 9.91 -42.85 -15.59
C ASP A 29 9.79 -44.22 -14.89
N LYS A 30 9.44 -44.19 -13.61
CA LYS A 30 9.27 -45.36 -12.74
C LYS A 30 8.13 -45.12 -11.77
N SER A 31 7.63 -46.20 -11.17
CA SER A 31 6.59 -46.09 -10.15
C SER A 31 7.13 -45.41 -8.89
N VAL A 32 6.37 -44.47 -8.34
CA VAL A 32 6.74 -43.67 -7.15
C VAL A 32 5.59 -43.73 -6.15
N SER A 33 5.83 -44.04 -4.88
CA SER A 33 4.78 -43.97 -3.85
C SER A 33 4.17 -42.57 -3.82
N ALA A 34 2.86 -42.45 -3.66
CA ALA A 34 2.19 -41.18 -3.46
C ALA A 34 0.76 -41.41 -2.99
N THR A 35 0.27 -40.56 -2.09
CA THR A 35 -1.10 -40.59 -1.62
C THR A 35 -1.97 -39.56 -2.33
N CYS A 36 -1.41 -38.41 -2.71
CA CYS A 36 -2.19 -37.29 -3.23
C CYS A 36 -1.31 -36.35 -4.05
N LEU A 37 -1.84 -35.87 -5.18
CA LEU A 37 -1.28 -34.75 -5.93
C LEU A 37 -2.04 -33.49 -5.51
N ALA A 38 -1.34 -32.53 -4.89
CA ALA A 38 -1.94 -31.29 -4.44
C ALA A 38 -1.31 -30.10 -5.17
N VAL A 39 -2.15 -29.20 -5.66
CA VAL A 39 -1.74 -27.99 -6.36
C VAL A 39 -2.21 -26.77 -5.59
N TYR A 40 -1.34 -25.77 -5.46
CA TYR A 40 -1.62 -24.54 -4.72
C TYR A 40 -1.19 -23.33 -5.52
N PHE A 41 -1.95 -22.24 -5.41
CA PHE A 41 -1.42 -20.90 -5.64
C PHE A 41 -0.99 -20.33 -4.28
N ARG A 42 0.24 -19.83 -4.19
CA ARG A 42 0.80 -19.28 -2.95
C ARG A 42 1.41 -17.91 -3.19
N GLY A 43 1.10 -16.97 -2.30
CA GLY A 43 1.76 -15.67 -2.19
C GLY A 43 2.47 -15.53 -0.86
N LYS A 44 3.66 -14.94 -0.85
CA LYS A 44 4.48 -14.78 0.35
C LYS A 44 5.16 -13.42 0.40
N GLU A 45 5.38 -12.95 1.61
CA GLU A 45 6.38 -11.93 1.89
C GLU A 45 7.68 -12.62 2.29
N GLU A 46 8.78 -12.12 1.76
CA GLU A 46 10.13 -12.58 2.07
C GLU A 46 11.00 -11.37 2.36
N THR A 47 11.59 -11.35 3.54
CA THR A 47 12.45 -10.26 3.99
C THR A 47 13.80 -10.81 4.45
N THR A 48 14.83 -9.99 4.27
CA THR A 48 16.15 -10.25 4.84
C THR A 48 16.64 -8.95 5.45
N VAL A 49 17.16 -8.99 6.68
CA VAL A 49 17.76 -7.83 7.36
C VAL A 49 19.16 -8.18 7.81
N VAL A 50 20.13 -7.43 7.30
CA VAL A 50 21.53 -7.52 7.70
C VAL A 50 21.76 -6.63 8.91
N TYR A 51 22.33 -7.18 9.97
CA TYR A 51 22.63 -6.45 11.20
C TYR A 51 24.02 -6.79 11.73
N HIS A 52 24.49 -6.02 12.70
CA HIS A 52 25.79 -6.27 13.34
C HIS A 52 25.60 -6.62 14.81
N LYS A 53 26.25 -7.71 15.24
CA LYS A 53 26.31 -8.13 16.63
C LYS A 53 27.75 -8.02 17.12
N THR A 54 27.94 -7.41 18.28
CA THR A 54 29.25 -7.40 18.94
C THR A 54 29.40 -8.69 19.73
N GLU A 55 30.36 -9.53 19.34
CA GLU A 55 30.69 -10.79 20.01
C GLU A 55 32.02 -10.60 20.77
N ARG A 56 32.04 -11.00 22.05
CA ARG A 56 33.26 -10.99 22.88
C ARG A 56 33.89 -12.38 22.88
N ARG A 57 35.19 -12.47 22.55
CA ARG A 57 35.99 -13.70 22.65
C ARG A 57 37.25 -13.39 23.45
N GLY A 58 37.21 -13.67 24.76
CA GLY A 58 38.19 -13.19 25.72
C GLY A 58 38.12 -11.66 25.88
N ASP A 59 39.28 -11.01 25.93
CA ASP A 59 39.39 -9.54 26.04
C ASP A 59 39.15 -8.79 24.72
N LYS A 60 38.91 -9.51 23.62
CA LYS A 60 38.67 -8.92 22.30
C LYS A 60 37.18 -8.86 21.98
N SER A 61 36.77 -7.70 21.46
CA SER A 61 35.42 -7.42 20.98
C SER A 61 35.44 -7.37 19.45
N HIS A 62 34.68 -8.24 18.79
CA HIS A 62 34.57 -8.27 17.33
C HIS A 62 33.14 -7.93 16.90
N ARG A 63 33.01 -7.03 15.91
CA ARG A 63 31.73 -6.73 15.27
C ARG A 63 31.50 -7.74 14.15
N VAL A 64 30.53 -8.63 14.33
CA VAL A 64 30.17 -9.68 13.36
C VAL A 64 28.93 -9.26 12.59
N ARG A 65 28.97 -9.40 11.26
CA ARG A 65 27.79 -9.22 10.39
C ARG A 65 26.94 -10.48 10.47
N LYS A 66 25.64 -10.32 10.74
CA LYS A 66 24.64 -11.38 10.79
C LYS A 66 23.47 -11.02 9.87
N THR A 67 22.69 -12.02 9.51
CA THR A 67 21.54 -11.88 8.62
C THR A 67 20.35 -12.55 9.27
N ALA A 68 19.23 -11.83 9.38
CA ALA A 68 17.95 -12.37 9.79
C ALA A 68 17.05 -12.53 8.56
N HIS A 69 16.27 -13.61 8.51
CA HIS A 69 15.31 -13.88 7.44
C HIS A 69 13.90 -13.88 8.01
N GLY A 70 12.96 -13.25 7.28
CA GLY A 70 11.54 -13.24 7.60
C GLY A 70 10.76 -13.83 6.43
N LYS A 71 9.73 -14.61 6.75
CA LYS A 71 8.82 -15.18 5.75
C LYS A 71 7.41 -15.29 6.31
N THR A 72 6.43 -14.74 5.61
CA THR A 72 5.01 -14.94 5.94
C THR A 72 4.21 -15.29 4.69
N GLN A 73 3.07 -15.95 4.88
CA GLN A 73 2.17 -16.32 3.79
C GLN A 73 1.05 -15.30 3.68
N ILE A 74 0.93 -14.66 2.51
CA ILE A 74 -0.15 -13.70 2.20
C ILE A 74 -1.40 -14.48 1.79
N THR A 75 -1.22 -15.44 0.89
CA THR A 75 -2.32 -16.24 0.34
C THR A 75 -1.89 -17.67 0.09
N ARG A 76 -2.83 -18.59 0.29
CA ARG A 76 -2.72 -19.97 -0.17
C ARG A 76 -4.11 -20.46 -0.59
N GLN A 77 -4.27 -20.64 -1.88
CA GLN A 77 -5.48 -21.20 -2.47
C GLN A 77 -5.19 -22.62 -2.96
N ASN A 78 -6.03 -23.57 -2.55
CA ASN A 78 -5.97 -24.92 -3.10
C ASN A 78 -6.57 -24.89 -4.50
N ILE A 79 -5.88 -25.51 -5.45
CA ILE A 79 -6.36 -25.69 -6.81
C ILE A 79 -6.86 -27.13 -6.88
N GLU A 80 -8.15 -27.29 -7.16
CA GLU A 80 -8.78 -28.60 -7.23
C GLU A 80 -8.14 -29.41 -8.37
N VAL A 81 -7.68 -30.61 -8.03
CA VAL A 81 -7.23 -31.61 -9.01
C VAL A 81 -8.43 -32.53 -9.24
N PRO A 82 -8.96 -32.62 -10.47
CA PRO A 82 -10.11 -33.47 -10.74
C PRO A 82 -9.85 -34.91 -10.29
N ASN A 83 -10.83 -35.55 -9.66
CA ASN A 83 -10.70 -36.92 -9.16
C ASN A 83 -10.24 -37.89 -10.27
N GLU A 84 -10.74 -37.72 -11.50
CA GLU A 84 -10.33 -38.50 -12.66
C GLU A 84 -8.83 -38.36 -12.99
N SER A 85 -8.30 -37.13 -12.92
CA SER A 85 -6.86 -36.87 -13.07
C SER A 85 -6.08 -37.49 -11.92
N GLN A 86 -6.58 -37.41 -10.68
CA GLN A 86 -5.89 -37.99 -9.53
C GLN A 86 -5.86 -39.52 -9.58
N SER A 87 -6.97 -40.17 -9.91
CA SER A 87 -7.07 -41.64 -10.02
C SER A 87 -6.32 -42.22 -11.22
N SER A 88 -6.19 -41.47 -12.32
CA SER A 88 -5.38 -41.91 -13.47
C SER A 88 -3.88 -41.86 -13.17
N ILE A 89 -3.43 -40.86 -12.41
CA ILE A 89 -2.02 -40.69 -12.02
C ILE A 89 -1.65 -41.64 -10.88
N ILE A 90 -2.44 -41.67 -9.80
CA ILE A 90 -2.15 -42.39 -8.55
C ILE A 90 -3.02 -43.64 -8.46
N GLN A 91 -2.41 -44.80 -8.63
CA GLN A 91 -3.05 -46.11 -8.56
C GLN A 91 -2.45 -46.91 -7.41
N ASN A 92 -3.29 -47.41 -6.50
CA ASN A 92 -2.86 -48.21 -5.35
C ASN A 92 -1.76 -47.53 -4.51
N GLY A 93 -1.88 -46.21 -4.32
CA GLY A 93 -0.91 -45.41 -3.56
C GLY A 93 0.43 -45.20 -4.25
N LYS A 94 0.50 -45.35 -5.58
CA LYS A 94 1.69 -45.08 -6.39
C LYS A 94 1.35 -44.29 -7.64
N VAL A 95 2.18 -43.31 -7.99
CA VAL A 95 2.23 -42.76 -9.35
C VAL A 95 2.77 -43.83 -10.28
N MET A 96 2.02 -44.16 -11.33
CA MET A 96 2.44 -45.15 -12.32
C MET A 96 3.36 -44.51 -13.37
N PRO A 97 4.30 -45.26 -13.99
CA PRO A 97 5.12 -44.73 -15.06
C PRO A 97 4.27 -44.19 -16.22
N GLY A 98 4.62 -43.01 -16.74
CA GLY A 98 3.88 -42.36 -17.81
C GLY A 98 4.00 -40.84 -17.81
N SER A 99 3.32 -40.22 -18.77
CA SER A 99 3.18 -38.77 -18.92
C SER A 99 1.71 -38.39 -18.77
N TYR A 100 1.41 -37.58 -17.77
CA TYR A 100 0.05 -37.15 -17.45
C TYR A 100 -0.04 -35.63 -17.52
N GLN A 101 -1.25 -35.15 -17.82
CA GLN A 101 -1.56 -33.72 -17.84
C GLN A 101 -2.76 -33.48 -16.94
N VAL A 102 -2.60 -32.53 -16.01
CA VAL A 102 -3.67 -32.11 -15.11
C VAL A 102 -4.03 -30.66 -15.44
N PRO A 103 -5.16 -30.41 -16.11
CA PRO A 103 -5.59 -29.04 -16.35
C PRO A 103 -5.96 -28.37 -15.03
N PHE A 104 -5.70 -27.08 -14.93
CA PHE A 104 -6.15 -26.28 -13.79
C PHE A 104 -6.72 -24.95 -14.25
N ARG A 105 -7.65 -24.43 -13.45
CA ARG A 105 -8.16 -23.07 -13.57
C ARG A 105 -8.49 -22.56 -12.17
N ILE A 106 -8.04 -21.35 -11.87
CA ILE A 106 -8.15 -20.72 -10.57
C ILE A 106 -8.42 -19.23 -10.80
N GLN A 107 -9.28 -18.64 -9.99
CA GLN A 107 -9.37 -17.18 -9.90
C GLN A 107 -8.37 -16.67 -8.86
N VAL A 108 -7.45 -15.80 -9.28
CA VAL A 108 -6.49 -15.16 -8.39
C VAL A 108 -7.26 -14.24 -7.44
N PRO A 109 -7.00 -14.28 -6.11
CA PRO A 109 -7.73 -13.43 -5.17
C PRO A 109 -7.56 -11.94 -5.52
N THR A 110 -8.64 -11.15 -5.44
CA THR A 110 -8.64 -9.72 -5.84
C THR A 110 -7.81 -8.81 -4.94
N GLY A 111 -7.77 -9.09 -3.64
CA GLY A 111 -7.13 -8.24 -2.63
C GLY A 111 -5.64 -8.50 -2.37
N ILE A 112 -4.92 -9.14 -3.30
CA ILE A 112 -3.48 -9.43 -3.13
C ILE A 112 -2.60 -8.36 -3.77
N PRO A 113 -1.45 -8.01 -3.16
CA PRO A 113 -0.56 -6.98 -3.69
C PRO A 113 0.17 -7.42 -4.96
N SER A 114 0.70 -6.45 -5.70
CA SER A 114 1.59 -6.72 -6.83
C SER A 114 2.87 -7.43 -6.37
N SER A 115 3.40 -8.33 -7.19
CA SER A 115 4.76 -8.86 -7.04
C SER A 115 5.76 -7.70 -7.00
N MET A 116 6.71 -7.75 -6.07
CA MET A 116 7.75 -6.72 -5.97
C MET A 116 9.06 -7.25 -5.38
N THR A 117 10.15 -6.55 -5.63
CA THR A 117 11.45 -6.80 -5.00
C THR A 117 12.17 -5.48 -4.78
N ASN A 118 12.55 -5.21 -3.54
CA ASN A 118 13.37 -4.08 -3.16
C ASN A 118 14.66 -4.57 -2.50
N ARG A 119 15.81 -4.08 -2.99
CA ARG A 119 17.14 -4.36 -2.44
C ARG A 119 17.84 -3.03 -2.19
N GLN A 120 17.63 -2.45 -1.02
CA GLN A 120 18.20 -1.15 -0.65
C GLN A 120 18.66 -1.18 0.80
N GLY A 121 19.82 -0.58 1.08
CA GLY A 121 20.38 -0.53 2.43
C GLY A 121 20.82 -1.91 2.93
N ASN A 122 20.42 -2.26 4.14
CA ASN A 122 20.74 -3.53 4.78
C ASN A 122 19.59 -4.54 4.67
N GLY A 123 18.49 -4.15 4.07
CA GLY A 123 17.26 -4.91 3.94
C GLY A 123 16.97 -5.34 2.51
N THR A 124 16.36 -6.51 2.38
CA THR A 124 15.62 -6.89 1.18
C THR A 124 14.17 -7.15 1.55
N ALA A 125 13.24 -6.74 0.69
CA ALA A 125 11.83 -7.04 0.83
C ALA A 125 11.30 -7.54 -0.52
N ALA A 126 10.56 -8.63 -0.52
CA ALA A 126 9.97 -9.21 -1.72
C ALA A 126 8.56 -9.73 -1.44
N ILE A 127 7.67 -9.53 -2.41
CA ILE A 127 6.35 -10.14 -2.47
C ILE A 127 6.38 -11.08 -3.67
N THR A 128 6.25 -12.38 -3.42
CA THR A 128 6.43 -13.41 -4.44
C THR A 128 5.22 -14.32 -4.53
N TYR A 129 4.85 -14.71 -5.75
CA TYR A 129 3.78 -15.66 -6.01
C TYR A 129 4.28 -16.85 -6.82
N ALA A 130 3.69 -18.01 -6.57
CA ALA A 130 3.99 -19.21 -7.32
C ALA A 130 2.83 -20.19 -7.34
N LEU A 131 2.70 -20.92 -8.45
CA LEU A 131 2.04 -22.22 -8.48
C LEU A 131 2.96 -23.25 -7.83
N LYS A 132 2.43 -24.06 -6.92
CA LYS A 132 3.18 -25.11 -6.22
C LYS A 132 2.45 -26.45 -6.39
N ALA A 133 3.08 -27.41 -7.04
CA ALA A 133 2.64 -28.81 -7.05
C ALA A 133 3.40 -29.57 -5.97
N VAL A 134 2.70 -30.44 -5.24
CA VAL A 134 3.26 -31.32 -4.22
C VAL A 134 2.66 -32.71 -4.39
N LEU A 135 3.53 -33.71 -4.56
CA LEU A 135 3.14 -35.11 -4.59
C LEU A 135 3.31 -35.69 -3.18
N LYS A 136 2.24 -35.73 -2.39
CA LYS A 136 2.28 -36.16 -1.00
C LYS A 136 2.59 -37.65 -0.85
N GLY A 137 3.40 -38.00 0.14
CA GLY A 137 3.79 -39.38 0.44
C GLY A 137 4.80 -39.97 -0.54
N SER A 138 5.54 -39.11 -1.25
CA SER A 138 6.41 -39.55 -2.36
C SER A 138 7.88 -39.69 -2.07
N GLY A 139 8.33 -39.22 -0.91
CA GLY A 139 9.66 -39.46 -0.39
C GLY A 139 9.65 -39.88 1.07
N ILE A 140 10.75 -40.48 1.50
CA ILE A 140 10.98 -40.87 2.91
C ILE A 140 11.27 -39.64 3.77
N PHE A 141 11.98 -38.65 3.20
CA PHE A 141 12.39 -37.43 3.89
C PHE A 141 11.62 -36.18 3.46
N GLN A 142 11.21 -36.10 2.19
CA GLN A 142 10.48 -34.96 1.66
C GLN A 142 9.62 -35.36 0.44
N ASP A 143 8.44 -34.77 0.34
CA ASP A 143 7.59 -34.89 -0.84
C ASP A 143 8.22 -34.23 -2.06
N TYR A 144 8.08 -34.85 -3.24
CA TYR A 144 8.39 -34.18 -4.50
C TYR A 144 7.53 -32.93 -4.65
N GLN A 145 8.18 -31.81 -4.96
CA GLN A 145 7.52 -30.53 -5.14
C GLN A 145 8.11 -29.77 -6.33
N GLN A 146 7.26 -29.04 -7.05
CA GLN A 146 7.67 -28.10 -8.09
C GLN A 146 7.03 -26.74 -7.82
N ARG A 147 7.78 -25.67 -8.13
CA ARG A 147 7.26 -24.30 -8.11
C ARG A 147 7.38 -23.67 -9.50
N HIS A 148 6.40 -22.87 -9.87
CA HIS A 148 6.43 -22.02 -11.04
C HIS A 148 6.10 -20.58 -10.62
N PRO A 149 7.04 -19.63 -10.74
CA PRO A 149 6.82 -18.26 -10.30
C PRO A 149 5.76 -17.58 -11.16
N ILE A 150 4.96 -16.72 -10.53
CA ILE A 150 3.92 -15.93 -11.20
C ILE A 150 4.15 -14.46 -10.88
N GLN A 151 4.16 -13.61 -11.90
CA GLN A 151 4.16 -12.17 -11.69
C GLN A 151 2.72 -11.70 -11.52
N VAL A 152 2.37 -11.23 -10.32
CA VAL A 152 1.05 -10.69 -10.03
C VAL A 152 1.08 -9.17 -10.11
N VAL A 153 0.05 -8.59 -10.72
CA VAL A 153 -0.25 -7.16 -10.65
C VAL A 153 -1.52 -7.01 -9.81
N ALA A 154 -1.54 -6.09 -8.85
CA ALA A 154 -2.73 -5.85 -8.04
C ALA A 154 -3.94 -5.49 -8.92
N ALA A 155 -5.14 -5.77 -8.41
CA ALA A 155 -6.37 -5.45 -9.11
C ALA A 155 -6.41 -3.94 -9.36
N PRO A 156 -6.79 -3.48 -10.56
CA PRO A 156 -6.89 -2.07 -10.81
C PRO A 156 -8.00 -1.47 -9.94
N GLU A 157 -7.68 -0.41 -9.22
CA GLU A 157 -8.67 0.34 -8.45
C GLU A 157 -9.37 1.35 -9.36
N LEU A 158 -10.66 1.58 -9.09
CA LEU A 158 -11.41 2.63 -9.77
C LEU A 158 -10.84 3.99 -9.38
N ALA A 159 -10.52 4.79 -10.39
CA ALA A 159 -10.10 6.17 -10.19
C ALA A 159 -11.23 6.95 -9.52
N HIS A 160 -11.04 7.26 -8.25
CA HIS A 160 -11.88 8.19 -7.51
C HIS A 160 -10.96 9.16 -6.79
N THR A 161 -11.32 10.44 -6.89
CA THR A 161 -10.52 11.50 -6.30
C THR A 161 -10.78 11.56 -4.81
N VAL A 162 -9.72 11.46 -4.01
CA VAL A 162 -9.77 11.60 -2.55
C VAL A 162 -9.10 12.92 -2.16
N PRO A 163 -9.84 14.04 -2.15
CA PRO A 163 -9.28 15.34 -1.80
C PRO A 163 -8.90 15.37 -0.33
N TYR A 164 -7.87 16.14 -0.01
CA TYR A 164 -7.41 16.28 1.35
C TYR A 164 -6.93 17.71 1.63
N ILE A 165 -7.34 18.26 2.77
CA ILE A 165 -6.87 19.55 3.27
C ILE A 165 -6.07 19.29 4.55
N VAL A 166 -4.78 19.62 4.50
CA VAL A 166 -3.86 19.47 5.63
C VAL A 166 -4.18 20.50 6.69
N GLN A 167 -4.27 20.06 7.94
CA GLN A 167 -4.28 20.97 9.08
C GLN A 167 -3.06 21.89 9.03
N PRO A 168 -3.24 23.21 9.16
CA PRO A 168 -2.13 24.13 9.16
C PRO A 168 -1.16 23.82 10.31
N ILE A 169 0.13 23.84 10.01
CA ILE A 169 1.20 23.63 11.00
C ILE A 169 1.97 24.92 11.14
N THR A 170 2.19 25.36 12.39
CA THR A 170 3.04 26.50 12.71
C THR A 170 4.44 26.03 13.10
N ASN A 171 5.45 26.42 12.34
CA ASN A 171 6.85 26.16 12.64
C ASN A 171 7.56 27.45 13.11
N ILE A 172 8.31 27.35 14.21
CA ILE A 172 9.22 28.41 14.64
C ILE A 172 10.39 28.45 13.66
N ILE A 173 10.63 29.61 13.06
CA ILE A 173 11.75 29.81 12.16
C ILE A 173 12.97 30.19 12.99
N THR A 174 14.05 29.42 12.87
CA THR A 174 15.32 29.72 13.55
C THR A 174 16.47 29.86 12.58
N SER A 175 17.45 30.70 12.92
CA SER A 175 18.76 30.73 12.28
C SER A 175 19.85 30.35 13.26
N CYS A 176 20.96 29.79 12.76
CA CYS A 176 22.14 29.43 13.57
C CYS A 176 21.74 28.71 14.87
N CYS A 177 20.96 27.64 14.71
CA CYS A 177 20.37 26.73 15.72
C CYS A 177 19.51 27.32 16.85
N CYS A 178 19.57 28.62 17.17
CA CYS A 178 18.95 29.15 18.39
C CYS A 178 18.23 30.51 18.24
N PHE A 179 18.43 31.26 17.15
CA PHE A 179 17.86 32.60 17.02
C PHE A 179 16.49 32.52 16.35
N SER A 180 15.42 32.72 17.12
CA SER A 180 14.07 32.78 16.57
C SER A 180 13.88 34.04 15.73
N HIS A 181 13.33 33.83 14.54
CA HIS A 181 12.99 34.85 13.56
C HIS A 181 11.49 35.04 13.42
N GLY A 182 10.69 34.47 14.31
CA GLY A 182 9.24 34.41 14.22
C GLY A 182 8.75 33.01 13.85
N ALA A 183 7.57 32.94 13.26
CA ALA A 183 6.94 31.67 12.90
C ALA A 183 6.28 31.74 11.53
N MET A 184 6.20 30.60 10.85
CA MET A 184 5.41 30.44 9.64
C MET A 184 4.33 29.42 9.90
N THR A 185 3.09 29.72 9.50
CA THR A 185 2.01 28.74 9.49
C THR A 185 1.76 28.36 8.05
N CYS A 186 1.71 27.07 7.73
CA CYS A 186 1.44 26.60 6.37
C CYS A 186 0.39 25.50 6.36
N GLY A 187 -0.44 25.50 5.33
CA GLY A 187 -1.41 24.45 5.04
C GLY A 187 -1.34 24.08 3.56
N ALA A 188 -1.96 22.96 3.21
CA ALA A 188 -2.03 22.52 1.83
C ALA A 188 -3.36 21.86 1.54
N LYS A 189 -3.75 21.85 0.26
CA LYS A 189 -4.90 21.12 -0.25
C LYS A 189 -4.43 20.28 -1.42
N VAL A 190 -4.61 18.98 -1.33
CA VAL A 190 -4.26 18.02 -2.37
C VAL A 190 -5.54 17.62 -3.07
N GLN A 191 -5.53 17.69 -4.40
CA GLN A 191 -6.71 17.35 -5.19
C GLN A 191 -7.05 15.87 -5.02
N ASP A 192 -6.03 15.02 -5.10
CA ASP A 192 -6.17 13.58 -5.01
C ASP A 192 -5.02 12.96 -4.21
N THR A 193 -5.36 12.26 -3.14
CA THR A 193 -4.41 11.47 -2.34
C THR A 193 -4.32 10.02 -2.80
N GLN A 194 -5.17 9.59 -3.74
CA GLN A 194 -5.06 8.31 -4.41
C GLN A 194 -4.46 8.50 -5.81
N LEU A 195 -3.21 8.11 -5.97
CA LEU A 195 -2.47 8.26 -7.21
C LEU A 195 -2.21 6.91 -7.89
N PHE A 196 -2.14 6.95 -9.21
CA PHE A 196 -1.70 5.83 -10.04
C PHE A 196 -0.34 6.11 -10.67
N ARG A 197 0.39 5.06 -11.05
CA ARG A 197 1.60 5.21 -11.89
C ARG A 197 1.24 5.98 -13.17
N GLY A 198 2.05 6.98 -13.52
CA GLY A 198 1.81 7.89 -14.63
C GLY A 198 0.89 9.09 -14.33
N GLN A 199 0.21 9.14 -13.18
CA GLN A 199 -0.66 10.27 -12.81
C GLN A 199 0.14 11.41 -12.18
N ASN A 200 -0.25 12.65 -12.48
CA ASN A 200 0.28 13.84 -11.80
C ASN A 200 -0.49 14.12 -10.51
N ALA A 201 0.20 14.60 -9.47
CA ALA A 201 -0.45 15.12 -8.26
C ALA A 201 -0.64 16.64 -8.36
N GLN A 202 -1.81 17.14 -7.97
CA GLN A 202 -2.10 18.56 -7.89
C GLN A 202 -2.20 19.02 -6.43
N VAL A 203 -1.50 20.10 -6.10
CA VAL A 203 -1.36 20.62 -4.74
C VAL A 203 -1.54 22.14 -4.72
N LYS A 204 -2.40 22.64 -3.84
CA LYS A 204 -2.41 24.05 -3.39
C LYS A 204 -1.66 24.17 -2.09
N VAL A 205 -0.89 25.23 -1.95
CA VAL A 205 -0.13 25.54 -0.73
C VAL A 205 -0.47 26.96 -0.32
N ALA A 206 -0.79 27.14 0.96
CA ALA A 206 -1.02 28.44 1.54
C ALA A 206 -0.14 28.61 2.77
N SER A 207 0.35 29.82 3.00
CA SER A 207 1.20 30.13 4.13
C SER A 207 0.95 31.53 4.66
N VAL A 208 1.06 31.67 5.98
CA VAL A 208 1.13 32.95 6.68
C VAL A 208 2.53 33.06 7.26
N ASN A 209 3.31 33.98 6.71
CA ASN A 209 4.68 34.22 7.13
C ASN A 209 4.74 35.35 8.14
N ASP A 210 4.75 34.99 9.43
CA ASP A 210 4.98 35.91 10.53
C ASP A 210 6.44 35.85 11.02
N SER A 211 7.38 35.65 10.09
CA SER A 211 8.81 35.59 10.36
C SER A 211 9.59 36.65 9.57
N SER A 212 10.84 36.88 9.98
CA SER A 212 11.78 37.74 9.27
C SER A 212 12.50 37.02 8.12
N ALA A 213 12.26 35.72 7.92
CA ALA A 213 12.81 34.96 6.81
C ALA A 213 11.91 35.08 5.56
N ASN A 214 12.51 35.15 4.38
CA ASN A 214 11.76 35.06 3.13
C ASN A 214 11.59 33.58 2.75
N ILE A 215 10.51 33.29 2.02
CA ILE A 215 10.32 32.01 1.34
C ILE A 215 10.90 32.19 -0.07
N ASP A 216 11.92 31.40 -0.41
CA ASP A 216 12.60 31.43 -1.70
C ASP A 216 11.94 30.49 -2.72
N HIS A 217 11.43 29.35 -2.25
CA HIS A 217 10.78 28.36 -3.10
C HIS A 217 9.85 27.43 -2.31
N ILE A 218 8.96 26.75 -3.03
CA ILE A 218 8.18 25.60 -2.56
C ILE A 218 8.74 24.35 -3.22
N GLU A 219 9.19 23.37 -2.42
CA GLU A 219 9.60 22.04 -2.90
C GLU A 219 8.46 21.03 -2.62
N LEU A 220 7.95 20.41 -3.67
CA LEU A 220 7.04 19.27 -3.61
C LEU A 220 7.82 18.00 -3.91
N ALA A 221 7.69 16.97 -3.07
CA ALA A 221 8.35 15.69 -3.30
C ALA A 221 7.44 14.52 -2.93
N LEU A 222 7.26 13.55 -3.83
CA LEU A 222 6.63 12.28 -3.50
C LEU A 222 7.68 11.32 -2.96
N MET A 223 7.47 10.87 -1.72
CA MET A 223 8.40 10.01 -0.98
C MET A 223 7.81 8.61 -0.87
N GLN A 224 8.60 7.58 -1.16
CA GLN A 224 8.29 6.19 -0.85
C GLN A 224 9.10 5.74 0.37
N HIS A 225 8.44 5.08 1.31
CA HIS A 225 9.03 4.56 2.53
C HIS A 225 8.71 3.08 2.65
N ILE A 226 9.75 2.25 2.55
CA ILE A 226 9.68 0.79 2.66
C ILE A 226 10.29 0.40 3.99
N TRP A 227 9.46 -0.11 4.88
CA TRP A 227 9.88 -0.73 6.12
C TRP A 227 9.76 -2.25 5.95
N CYS A 228 10.78 -2.99 6.40
CA CYS A 228 10.72 -4.44 6.44
C CYS A 228 11.27 -4.99 7.76
N GLN A 229 10.77 -6.15 8.18
CA GLN A 229 11.15 -6.82 9.41
C GLN A 229 11.51 -8.29 9.15
N ALA A 230 12.54 -8.78 9.85
CA ALA A 230 12.95 -10.18 9.91
C ALA A 230 13.33 -10.53 11.36
N GLY A 231 12.49 -11.32 12.04
CA GLY A 231 12.65 -11.61 13.47
C GLY A 231 12.53 -10.34 14.32
N SER A 232 13.52 -10.06 15.16
CA SER A 232 13.60 -8.85 16.00
C SER A 232 14.35 -7.69 15.32
N HIS A 233 14.70 -7.83 14.04
CA HIS A 233 15.43 -6.82 13.29
C HIS A 233 14.54 -6.20 12.21
N SER A 234 14.70 -4.91 11.98
CA SER A 234 14.01 -4.20 10.90
C SER A 234 14.98 -3.31 10.13
N ASP A 235 14.68 -3.09 8.86
CA ASP A 235 15.35 -2.08 8.04
C ASP A 235 14.31 -1.14 7.43
N THR A 236 14.79 0.02 6.99
CA THR A 236 13.93 1.07 6.46
C THR A 236 14.64 1.81 5.34
N SER A 237 14.03 1.81 4.16
CA SER A 237 14.48 2.60 3.02
C SER A 237 13.53 3.73 2.69
N ARG A 238 14.10 4.86 2.28
CA ARG A 238 13.39 6.06 1.84
C ARG A 238 13.88 6.46 0.46
N THR A 239 12.97 6.65 -0.48
CA THR A 239 13.28 7.04 -1.84
C THR A 239 12.42 8.25 -2.23
N LYS A 240 13.04 9.27 -2.85
CA LYS A 240 12.31 10.35 -3.52
C LYS A 240 11.89 9.84 -4.90
N LEU A 241 10.60 9.67 -5.14
CA LEU A 241 10.08 9.18 -6.42
C LEU A 241 10.10 10.29 -7.48
N CYS A 242 9.66 11.49 -7.11
CA CYS A 242 9.69 12.67 -7.96
C CYS A 242 9.77 13.95 -7.11
N ILE A 243 10.29 15.03 -7.70
CA ILE A 243 10.50 16.31 -7.04
C ILE A 243 10.12 17.43 -8.02
N HIS A 244 9.45 18.46 -7.52
CA HIS A 244 9.20 19.71 -8.22
C HIS A 244 9.56 20.88 -7.31
N VAL A 245 10.23 21.89 -7.86
CA VAL A 245 10.62 23.09 -7.12
C VAL A 245 10.06 24.30 -7.84
N VAL A 246 9.27 25.09 -7.13
CA VAL A 246 8.59 26.28 -7.65
C VAL A 246 9.17 27.50 -6.94
N PRO A 247 9.78 28.47 -7.64
CA PRO A 247 10.16 29.72 -7.02
C PRO A 247 8.92 30.47 -6.53
N THR A 248 8.99 31.06 -5.34
CA THR A 248 7.89 31.85 -4.79
C THR A 248 7.94 33.28 -5.29
N ASP A 249 6.78 33.86 -5.54
CA ASP A 249 6.65 35.27 -5.87
C ASP A 249 6.64 36.15 -4.61
N GLU A 250 6.52 37.47 -4.79
CA GLU A 250 6.43 38.42 -3.68
C GLU A 250 5.18 38.24 -2.82
N SER A 251 4.13 37.56 -3.32
CA SER A 251 2.85 37.39 -2.59
C SER A 251 2.99 36.50 -1.35
N HIS A 252 3.95 35.58 -1.35
CA HIS A 252 4.29 34.73 -0.21
C HIS A 252 5.27 35.40 0.77
N ASN A 253 5.73 36.61 0.47
CA ASN A 253 6.74 37.32 1.24
C ASN A 253 6.13 38.31 2.25
N LYS A 254 6.99 38.70 3.20
CA LYS A 254 6.72 39.32 4.50
C LYS A 254 5.51 40.25 4.61
N LEU A 255 4.78 40.08 5.73
CA LEU A 255 3.97 41.14 6.33
C LEU A 255 4.86 42.30 6.78
N ASP A 256 4.36 43.53 6.63
CA ASP A 256 5.01 44.73 7.15
C ASP A 256 5.32 44.59 8.66
N LYS A 257 6.48 45.10 9.09
CA LYS A 257 6.98 45.01 10.47
C LYS A 257 5.99 45.61 11.48
N GLN A 258 5.22 46.62 11.08
CA GLN A 258 4.19 47.22 11.93
C GLN A 258 3.00 46.28 12.13
N ALA A 259 2.53 45.62 11.06
CA ALA A 259 1.47 44.62 11.13
C ALA A 259 1.87 43.41 11.98
N LEU A 260 3.15 43.00 11.93
CA LEU A 260 3.66 41.89 12.74
C LEU A 260 3.58 42.16 14.25
N LYS A 261 3.93 43.38 14.69
CA LYS A 261 3.87 43.76 16.12
C LYS A 261 2.44 43.78 16.65
N GLN A 262 1.49 44.24 15.84
CA GLN A 262 0.08 44.26 16.22
C GLN A 262 -0.47 42.83 16.37
N LYS A 263 -0.18 41.95 15.40
CA LYS A 263 -0.59 40.54 15.44
C LYS A 263 -0.02 39.75 16.63
N MET A 264 1.15 40.11 17.16
CA MET A 264 1.75 39.42 18.30
C MET A 264 0.93 39.55 19.60
N GLN A 265 0.04 40.52 19.70
CA GLN A 265 -0.80 40.74 20.89
C GLN A 265 -2.15 40.01 20.81
N ASP A 266 -2.49 39.41 19.67
CA ASP A 266 -3.79 38.79 19.46
C ASP A 266 -3.82 37.37 20.04
N ALA A 267 -4.59 37.18 21.11
CA ALA A 267 -4.82 35.86 21.72
C ALA A 267 -5.43 34.83 20.73
N ASN A 268 -6.08 35.31 19.67
CA ASN A 268 -6.72 34.50 18.62
C ASN A 268 -5.86 34.37 17.35
N ARG A 269 -4.56 34.64 17.42
CA ARG A 269 -3.67 34.66 16.25
C ARG A 269 -3.67 33.33 15.48
N GLU A 270 -3.60 32.19 16.16
CA GLU A 270 -3.59 30.88 15.51
C GLU A 270 -4.90 30.61 14.75
N HIS A 271 -6.03 30.89 15.39
CA HIS A 271 -7.35 30.76 14.77
C HIS A 271 -7.48 31.65 13.52
N ASN A 272 -7.05 32.91 13.61
CA ASN A 272 -7.05 33.83 12.47
C ASN A 272 -6.12 33.37 11.34
N ASN A 273 -4.93 32.85 11.67
CA ASN A 273 -4.02 32.30 10.68
C ASN A 273 -4.62 31.07 9.98
N ASN A 274 -5.28 30.19 10.72
CA ASN A 274 -5.96 29.03 10.16
C ASN A 274 -7.11 29.44 9.24
N LEU A 275 -7.90 30.46 9.59
CA LEU A 275 -8.94 31.02 8.72
C LEU A 275 -8.37 31.56 7.41
N VAL A 276 -7.29 32.34 7.48
CA VAL A 276 -6.62 32.89 6.29
C VAL A 276 -6.11 31.77 5.40
N ILE A 277 -5.48 30.74 5.97
CA ILE A 277 -4.99 29.58 5.21
C ILE A 277 -6.15 28.83 4.54
N LEU A 278 -7.24 28.57 5.26
CA LEU A 278 -8.41 27.88 4.71
C LEU A 278 -9.04 28.67 3.56
N GLN A 279 -9.14 29.99 3.68
CA GLN A 279 -9.62 30.86 2.61
C GLN A 279 -8.71 30.80 1.38
N SER A 280 -7.39 30.98 1.56
CA SER A 280 -6.42 30.88 0.47
C SER A 280 -6.44 29.52 -0.24
N LEU A 281 -6.61 28.41 0.50
CA LEU A 281 -6.70 27.08 -0.10
C LEU A 281 -7.99 26.85 -0.90
N ASN A 282 -9.05 27.62 -0.61
CA ASN A 282 -10.33 27.54 -1.29
C ASN A 282 -10.50 28.56 -2.41
N ASN A 283 -9.66 29.58 -2.49
CA ASN A 283 -9.61 30.51 -3.62
C ASN A 283 -9.22 29.78 -4.91
N ASP A 284 -9.60 30.34 -6.06
CA ASP A 284 -9.36 29.78 -7.40
C ASP A 284 -7.89 29.91 -7.88
N ASP A 285 -6.95 30.01 -6.95
CA ASP A 285 -5.52 30.09 -7.24
C ASP A 285 -5.01 28.85 -8.02
N ALA A 286 -3.89 29.02 -8.71
CA ALA A 286 -3.30 27.98 -9.55
C ALA A 286 -2.82 26.77 -8.71
N TRP A 287 -3.11 25.57 -9.20
CA TRP A 287 -2.59 24.32 -8.63
C TRP A 287 -1.14 24.10 -9.03
N LEU A 288 -0.28 23.75 -8.07
CA LEU A 288 1.06 23.26 -8.34
C LEU A 288 0.97 21.80 -8.79
N THR A 289 1.67 21.46 -9.87
CA THR A 289 1.64 20.11 -10.45
C THR A 289 2.96 19.38 -10.21
N LEU A 290 2.91 18.25 -9.53
CA LEU A 290 4.04 17.34 -9.39
C LEU A 290 4.19 16.49 -10.66
N PRO A 291 5.42 16.11 -11.07
CA PRO A 291 5.64 15.15 -12.16
C PRO A 291 4.86 13.84 -11.97
N PRO A 292 4.62 13.10 -13.07
CA PRO A 292 3.94 11.81 -13.01
C PRO A 292 4.59 10.86 -12.00
N VAL A 293 3.77 10.08 -11.28
CA VAL A 293 4.26 8.98 -10.44
C VAL A 293 5.06 8.01 -11.33
N PRO A 294 6.31 7.69 -11.00
CA PRO A 294 7.14 6.84 -11.86
C PRO A 294 6.63 5.40 -11.88
N GLU A 295 6.85 4.69 -12.99
CA GLU A 295 6.49 3.27 -13.13
C GLU A 295 7.21 2.35 -12.11
N THR A 296 8.34 2.81 -11.57
CA THR A 296 9.11 2.12 -10.54
C THR A 296 8.52 2.24 -9.13
N ALA A 297 7.47 3.04 -8.94
CA ALA A 297 6.78 3.15 -7.66
C ALA A 297 6.05 1.84 -7.32
N PHE A 298 6.25 1.36 -6.09
CA PHE A 298 5.49 0.25 -5.56
C PHE A 298 4.10 0.71 -5.11
N ASN A 299 3.14 -0.21 -5.14
CA ASN A 299 1.83 0.06 -4.56
C ASN A 299 1.96 0.26 -3.04
N THR A 300 1.14 1.14 -2.46
CA THR A 300 0.97 1.24 -1.01
C THR A 300 0.47 -0.11 -0.49
N TYR A 301 1.10 -0.59 0.57
CA TYR A 301 0.87 -1.95 1.05
C TYR A 301 1.24 -2.08 2.54
N GLN A 302 0.46 -2.87 3.26
CA GLN A 302 0.72 -3.21 4.65
C GLN A 302 0.44 -4.69 4.88
N GLY A 303 1.51 -5.47 5.04
CA GLY A 303 1.43 -6.83 5.52
C GLY A 303 2.25 -7.04 6.79
N SER A 304 2.54 -8.30 7.12
CA SER A 304 3.11 -8.65 8.43
C SER A 304 4.61 -8.32 8.54
N LEU A 305 5.35 -8.43 7.44
CA LEU A 305 6.80 -8.21 7.39
C LEU A 305 7.19 -7.02 6.54
N ILE A 306 6.30 -6.53 5.67
CA ILE A 306 6.58 -5.45 4.72
C ILE A 306 5.52 -4.37 4.85
N ARG A 307 5.96 -3.11 4.95
CA ARG A 307 5.10 -1.93 4.90
C ARG A 307 5.65 -0.94 3.88
N ILE A 308 4.82 -0.55 2.93
CA ILE A 308 5.12 0.43 1.89
C ILE A 308 4.15 1.59 2.06
N THR A 309 4.68 2.75 2.42
CA THR A 309 3.90 3.97 2.61
C THR A 309 4.42 5.07 1.71
N HIS A 310 3.53 5.96 1.27
CA HIS A 310 3.90 7.11 0.46
C HIS A 310 3.44 8.39 1.14
N LYS A 311 4.27 9.42 1.00
CA LYS A 311 3.98 10.75 1.53
C LYS A 311 4.36 11.79 0.51
N LEU A 312 3.45 12.70 0.22
CA LEU A 312 3.77 13.95 -0.43
C LEU A 312 4.34 14.90 0.64
N ARG A 313 5.62 15.26 0.47
CA ARG A 313 6.31 16.26 1.29
C ARG A 313 6.19 17.62 0.61
N ILE A 314 5.75 18.61 1.37
CA ILE A 314 5.66 20.01 0.94
C ILE A 314 6.60 20.80 1.84
N LYS A 315 7.64 21.40 1.27
CA LYS A 315 8.66 22.13 2.01
C LYS A 315 8.71 23.58 1.55
N LEU A 316 8.61 24.51 2.50
CA LEU A 316 8.84 25.93 2.26
C LEU A 316 10.34 26.20 2.42
N GLY A 317 11.03 26.35 1.29
CA GLY A 317 12.44 26.70 1.25
C GLY A 317 12.63 28.16 1.66
N THR A 318 13.37 28.38 2.73
CA THR A 318 13.68 29.71 3.27
C THR A 318 15.09 30.15 2.90
N THR A 319 15.35 31.45 2.96
CA THR A 319 16.71 32.02 2.75
C THR A 319 17.77 31.30 3.57
N SER A 320 18.97 31.15 3.00
CA SER A 320 20.07 30.36 3.58
C SER A 320 20.26 30.60 5.09
N ASN A 321 20.53 29.51 5.82
CA ASN A 321 20.69 29.45 7.28
C ASN A 321 19.40 29.54 8.12
N HIS A 322 18.21 29.50 7.53
CA HIS A 322 16.95 29.36 8.27
C HIS A 322 16.39 27.93 8.22
N THR A 323 15.60 27.56 9.21
CA THR A 323 14.82 26.31 9.20
C THR A 323 13.71 26.36 8.17
N ASN A 324 13.46 25.24 7.49
CA ASN A 324 12.42 25.12 6.48
C ASN A 324 11.18 24.43 7.06
N PRO A 325 10.00 25.08 7.08
CA PRO A 325 8.73 24.41 7.39
C PRO A 325 8.46 23.25 6.42
N GLU A 326 7.96 22.14 6.96
CA GLU A 326 7.60 20.96 6.18
C GLU A 326 6.21 20.43 6.59
N LEU A 327 5.40 20.09 5.59
CA LEU A 327 4.12 19.37 5.73
C LEU A 327 4.23 18.01 5.06
N PHE A 328 3.49 17.04 5.56
CA PHE A 328 3.39 15.70 4.97
C PHE A 328 1.94 15.33 4.75
N VAL A 329 1.64 14.89 3.53
CA VAL A 329 0.33 14.36 3.14
C VAL A 329 0.49 12.87 2.84
N PRO A 330 -0.25 11.98 3.50
CA PRO A 330 -0.28 10.57 3.14
C PRO A 330 -0.87 10.40 1.74
N VAL A 331 -0.27 9.51 0.95
CA VAL A 331 -0.68 9.22 -0.42
C VAL A 331 -0.82 7.71 -0.56
N LYS A 332 -1.89 7.25 -1.20
CA LYS A 332 -2.04 5.88 -1.69
C LYS A 332 -1.54 5.82 -3.12
N ILE A 333 -0.59 4.94 -3.41
CA ILE A 333 -0.25 4.55 -4.78
C ILE A 333 -0.91 3.21 -5.07
N ALA A 334 -1.81 3.19 -6.03
CA ALA A 334 -2.52 1.98 -6.45
C ALA A 334 -2.20 1.62 -7.90
N THR A 335 -2.62 0.43 -8.32
CA THR A 335 -2.69 0.09 -9.75
C THR A 335 -3.97 0.69 -10.30
N GLY A 336 -3.87 1.53 -11.32
CA GLY A 336 -5.02 2.15 -11.96
C GLY A 336 -5.30 1.53 -13.31
N VAL A 337 -6.56 1.59 -13.75
CA VAL A 337 -6.83 1.57 -15.19
C VAL A 337 -6.54 2.98 -15.67
N THR A 338 -5.42 3.21 -16.36
CA THR A 338 -5.30 4.44 -17.14
C THR A 338 -6.44 4.37 -18.14
N PRO A 339 -7.46 5.25 -18.07
CA PRO A 339 -8.53 5.22 -19.05
C PRO A 339 -7.85 5.39 -20.40
N SER A 340 -7.89 4.33 -21.21
CA SER A 340 -7.18 4.20 -22.49
C SER A 340 -7.75 5.13 -23.57
N GLY A 341 -8.38 6.24 -23.16
CA GLY A 341 -9.23 7.11 -23.95
C GLY A 341 -8.89 8.58 -23.79
N SER A 342 -7.65 8.94 -24.08
CA SER A 342 -7.32 10.08 -24.95
C SER A 342 -5.79 10.14 -25.02
N ALA A 343 -5.20 9.41 -25.97
CA ALA A 343 -3.92 9.88 -26.48
C ALA A 343 -4.10 11.38 -26.79
N PRO A 344 -3.22 12.28 -26.32
CA PRO A 344 -3.28 13.65 -26.76
C PRO A 344 -3.32 13.59 -28.28
N GLN A 345 -4.40 14.08 -28.89
CA GLN A 345 -4.47 14.23 -30.33
C GLN A 345 -3.38 15.23 -30.71
N THR A 346 -2.15 14.75 -30.89
CA THR A 346 -1.20 15.41 -31.76
C THR A 346 -1.82 15.29 -33.13
N ASN A 347 -2.55 16.35 -33.49
CA ASN A 347 -3.07 16.59 -34.82
C ASN A 347 -1.92 16.26 -35.80
N PRO A 348 -2.01 15.22 -36.65
CA PRO A 348 -1.01 14.98 -37.66
C PRO A 348 -1.27 16.01 -38.76
N GLU A 349 -0.77 17.22 -38.56
CA GLU A 349 -0.60 18.15 -39.66
C GLU A 349 0.49 17.55 -40.55
N LEU A 350 0.05 16.84 -41.59
CA LEU A 350 0.87 16.26 -42.65
C LEU A 350 1.57 17.41 -43.40
N HIS A 351 2.69 17.89 -42.87
CA HIS A 351 3.69 18.56 -43.70
C HIS A 351 4.38 17.49 -44.55
N ILE A 352 3.93 17.41 -45.80
CA ILE A 352 4.62 16.70 -46.88
C ILE A 352 5.98 17.38 -47.06
N ILE A 353 7.04 16.77 -46.52
CA ILE A 353 8.42 17.13 -46.83
C ILE A 353 8.78 16.39 -48.13
N PRO A 354 9.22 17.07 -49.20
CA PRO A 354 9.68 16.41 -50.42
C PRO A 354 10.93 15.58 -50.12
N VAL A 355 10.87 14.30 -50.50
CA VAL A 355 11.95 13.31 -50.36
C VAL A 355 13.16 13.74 -51.19
N ALA A 356 14.29 13.96 -50.53
CA ALA A 356 15.58 14.13 -51.18
C ALA A 356 16.15 12.76 -51.65
N PRO A 357 16.88 12.70 -52.78
CA PRO A 357 17.49 11.47 -53.27
C PRO A 357 18.57 10.95 -52.31
N ALA A 358 18.60 9.64 -52.10
CA ALA A 358 19.55 8.96 -51.23
C ALA A 358 21.01 9.15 -51.70
N LEU A 359 21.88 9.55 -50.76
CA LEU A 359 23.33 9.49 -50.94
C LEU A 359 23.85 8.07 -50.58
N PRO A 360 24.95 7.60 -51.20
CA PRO A 360 25.55 6.31 -50.88
C PRO A 360 26.18 6.33 -49.48
N ILE A 361 25.84 5.34 -48.66
CA ILE A 361 26.40 5.14 -47.32
C ILE A 361 27.81 4.52 -47.46
N PRO A 362 28.84 5.06 -46.78
CA PRO A 362 30.14 4.40 -46.70
C PRO A 362 30.08 3.19 -45.76
N ASN A 363 30.62 2.08 -46.26
CA ASN A 363 30.73 0.81 -45.56
C ASN A 363 31.78 0.91 -44.43
N ASN A 364 31.35 1.08 -43.18
CA ASN A 364 32.22 1.02 -42.01
C ASN A 364 31.95 -0.27 -41.21
N ASN A 365 32.80 -1.26 -41.42
CA ASN A 365 32.98 -2.41 -40.55
C ASN A 365 33.62 -1.93 -39.23
N HIS A 366 32.82 -1.83 -38.17
CA HIS A 366 33.34 -1.90 -36.80
C HIS A 366 32.64 -3.04 -36.07
N SER A 367 33.46 -4.00 -35.63
CA SER A 367 33.07 -5.18 -34.89
C SER A 367 32.77 -4.81 -33.44
N ASP A 368 31.50 -4.84 -33.05
CA ASP A 368 31.10 -4.87 -31.64
C ASP A 368 31.21 -6.30 -31.08
N PRO A 369 31.62 -6.47 -29.81
CA PRO A 369 31.73 -7.78 -29.18
C PRO A 369 30.34 -8.35 -28.82
N PRO A 370 30.19 -9.68 -28.75
CA PRO A 370 28.89 -10.30 -28.52
C PRO A 370 28.39 -10.05 -27.10
N MET A 371 27.15 -9.55 -26.99
CA MET A 371 26.39 -9.59 -25.75
C MET A 371 26.12 -11.04 -25.35
N ASN A 372 26.52 -11.39 -24.12
CA ASN A 372 26.33 -12.70 -23.50
C ASN A 372 24.91 -12.80 -22.90
N PRO A 373 24.05 -13.77 -23.32
CA PRO A 373 22.65 -13.85 -22.90
C PRO A 373 22.39 -14.65 -21.60
N ASN A 374 23.39 -14.83 -20.73
CA ASN A 374 23.23 -15.55 -19.46
C ASN A 374 23.17 -14.60 -18.25
N TYR A 375 22.01 -14.00 -17.98
CA TYR A 375 21.76 -13.32 -16.69
C TYR A 375 20.30 -13.46 -16.23
N TYR A 376 19.80 -14.70 -16.16
CA TYR A 376 18.73 -15.10 -15.26
C TYR A 376 19.04 -16.49 -14.74
N GLN A 377 19.96 -16.59 -13.76
CA GLN A 377 20.08 -17.78 -12.93
C GLN A 377 19.27 -17.55 -11.65
N ASN A 378 18.28 -18.43 -11.47
CA ASN A 378 17.59 -18.69 -10.21
C ASN A 378 18.61 -18.86 -9.07
N PRO A 379 18.44 -18.18 -7.92
CA PRO A 379 19.08 -18.62 -6.69
C PRO A 379 18.22 -19.73 -6.09
N SER A 380 18.55 -20.98 -6.41
CA SER A 380 18.11 -22.14 -5.63
C SER A 380 19.16 -23.23 -5.75
N ASN A 381 20.04 -23.25 -4.76
CA ASN A 381 20.55 -24.42 -4.05
C ASN A 381 21.45 -23.86 -2.94
N ASP A 382 20.87 -23.69 -1.75
CA ASP A 382 21.66 -23.61 -0.52
C ASP A 382 22.28 -25.00 -0.33
N ASP A 383 23.50 -25.18 -0.84
CA ASP A 383 24.38 -26.27 -0.42
C ASP A 383 25.04 -25.82 0.89
N ASP A 384 24.64 -26.48 1.98
CA ASP A 384 25.36 -26.50 3.24
C ASP A 384 26.78 -27.00 3.00
N ILE A 385 27.78 -26.13 3.18
CA ILE A 385 29.17 -26.52 3.29
C ILE A 385 29.39 -26.99 4.73
N ASP A 386 29.44 -28.31 4.90
CA ASP A 386 29.91 -28.98 6.11
C ASP A 386 31.40 -28.62 6.35
N ILE A 387 31.66 -27.79 7.36
CA ILE A 387 33.00 -27.58 7.90
C ILE A 387 33.03 -28.28 9.26
N ASP A 388 33.67 -29.45 9.28
CA ASP A 388 33.97 -30.21 10.49
C ASP A 388 34.88 -29.37 11.43
N ILE A 389 34.27 -28.75 12.44
CA ILE A 389 34.96 -28.16 13.59
C ILE A 389 34.45 -28.88 14.84
N PRO A 390 35.34 -29.50 15.64
CA PRO A 390 34.92 -30.22 16.85
C PRO A 390 34.38 -29.21 17.87
N THR A 391 33.06 -29.22 18.06
CA THR A 391 32.37 -28.29 18.97
C THR A 391 31.83 -29.04 20.19
N VAL A 392 32.26 -28.56 21.35
CA VAL A 392 31.79 -28.93 22.68
C VAL A 392 30.28 -28.74 22.78
N HIS A 393 29.57 -29.79 23.23
CA HIS A 393 28.12 -29.79 23.42
C HIS A 393 27.67 -28.68 24.39
N VAL A 394 27.09 -27.62 23.84
CA VAL A 394 26.17 -26.74 24.56
C VAL A 394 24.81 -26.89 23.89
N VAL A 395 23.85 -27.44 24.64
CA VAL A 395 22.48 -27.69 24.20
C VAL A 395 21.81 -26.34 23.90
N ALA A 396 21.68 -25.99 22.63
CA ALA A 396 20.78 -24.93 22.19
C ALA A 396 19.35 -25.49 22.06
N PRO A 397 18.31 -24.70 22.40
CA PRO A 397 16.93 -25.14 22.27
C PRO A 397 16.55 -25.29 20.79
N PRO A 398 15.61 -26.19 20.46
CA PRO A 398 15.25 -26.50 19.08
C PRO A 398 14.60 -25.31 18.38
N ASP A 399 15.16 -24.95 17.23
CA ASP A 399 14.60 -24.01 16.26
C ASP A 399 13.35 -24.66 15.64
N THR A 400 12.23 -24.46 16.33
CA THR A 400 10.91 -24.88 15.87
C THR A 400 10.35 -23.73 15.04
N ASN A 401 10.51 -23.82 13.73
CA ASN A 401 9.70 -23.04 12.81
C ASN A 401 8.46 -23.88 12.46
N PRO A 402 7.34 -23.78 13.22
CA PRO A 402 6.13 -24.46 12.83
C PRO A 402 5.66 -23.88 11.50
N ASP A 403 5.47 -24.74 10.50
CA ASP A 403 4.64 -24.48 9.33
C ASP A 403 3.24 -24.06 9.83
N TYR A 404 3.07 -22.77 10.16
CA TYR A 404 1.79 -22.18 10.47
C TYR A 404 0.92 -22.36 9.23
N ASN A 405 -0.12 -23.17 9.40
CA ASN A 405 -1.05 -23.57 8.36
C ASN A 405 -2.02 -22.40 8.10
N ASN A 406 -1.50 -21.27 7.60
CA ASN A 406 -2.28 -20.08 7.20
C ASN A 406 -3.01 -20.37 5.89
N GLN A 407 -3.95 -21.32 5.87
CA GLN A 407 -5.03 -21.22 4.90
C GLN A 407 -5.69 -19.87 5.15
N LEU A 408 -5.85 -19.05 4.09
CA LEU A 408 -6.74 -17.89 4.16
C LEU A 408 -8.05 -18.41 4.77
N PRO A 409 -8.51 -17.84 5.88
CA PRO A 409 -9.65 -18.38 6.57
C PRO A 409 -10.86 -18.29 5.64
N THR A 410 -11.27 -19.41 5.05
CA THR A 410 -12.69 -19.70 4.90
C THR A 410 -13.22 -20.00 6.31
N MET A 411 -13.04 -19.08 7.27
CA MET A 411 -13.66 -19.13 8.61
C MET A 411 -15.11 -18.64 8.50
N ASP A 412 -15.83 -19.14 7.52
CA ASP A 412 -17.23 -19.39 7.76
C ASP A 412 -17.22 -20.73 8.50
N TYR A 413 -17.01 -20.68 9.83
CA TYR A 413 -17.18 -21.88 10.65
C TYR A 413 -18.59 -22.38 10.36
N PRO A 414 -18.76 -23.57 9.76
CA PRO A 414 -20.08 -24.05 9.39
C PRO A 414 -20.91 -24.22 10.66
N GLY A 415 -21.80 -23.25 10.92
CA GLY A 415 -22.75 -23.29 12.02
C GLY A 415 -22.79 -22.10 12.99
N SER A 416 -21.81 -21.19 13.01
CA SER A 416 -21.91 -19.98 13.83
C SER A 416 -22.62 -18.85 13.06
N PRO A 417 -23.62 -18.16 13.66
CA PRO A 417 -24.24 -17.00 13.02
C PRO A 417 -23.21 -15.87 12.86
N PRO A 418 -23.28 -15.08 11.78
CA PRO A 418 -22.42 -13.90 11.59
C PRO A 418 -22.46 -12.95 12.79
N SER A 419 -21.31 -12.36 13.12
CA SER A 419 -21.18 -11.39 14.21
C SER A 419 -20.12 -10.32 13.93
N ILE A 420 -20.19 -9.20 14.65
CA ILE A 420 -19.16 -8.15 14.58
C ILE A 420 -17.79 -8.68 15.00
N ASP A 421 -17.74 -9.55 16.01
CA ASP A 421 -16.47 -10.14 16.48
C ASP A 421 -15.83 -11.01 15.38
N GLN A 422 -16.63 -11.76 14.63
CA GLN A 422 -16.15 -12.51 13.48
C GLN A 422 -15.62 -11.58 12.37
N LEU A 423 -16.31 -10.46 12.09
CA LEU A 423 -15.82 -9.47 11.11
C LEU A 423 -14.48 -8.85 11.54
N VAL A 424 -14.37 -8.47 12.81
CA VAL A 424 -13.15 -7.91 13.41
C VAL A 424 -11.99 -8.90 13.34
N GLU A 425 -12.23 -10.17 13.64
CA GLU A 425 -11.22 -11.23 13.53
C GLU A 425 -10.76 -11.43 12.07
N LEU A 426 -11.70 -11.39 11.12
CA LEU A 426 -11.38 -11.50 9.70
C LEU A 426 -10.53 -10.31 9.22
N MET A 427 -10.88 -9.08 9.60
CA MET A 427 -10.11 -7.87 9.27
C MET A 427 -8.71 -7.92 9.88
N THR A 428 -8.60 -8.31 11.15
CA THR A 428 -7.31 -8.46 11.87
C THR A 428 -6.32 -9.39 11.14
N ASN A 429 -6.83 -10.42 10.46
CA ASN A 429 -6.02 -11.42 9.77
C ASN A 429 -5.87 -11.16 8.27
N SER A 430 -6.29 -9.99 7.78
CA SER A 430 -6.30 -9.62 6.37
C SER A 430 -5.34 -8.49 6.05
N VAL A 431 -4.98 -8.39 4.78
CA VAL A 431 -4.27 -7.25 4.20
C VAL A 431 -5.21 -6.29 3.45
N ASP A 432 -6.47 -6.69 3.26
CA ASP A 432 -7.50 -5.93 2.54
C ASP A 432 -8.81 -5.89 3.34
N ASP A 433 -8.89 -4.92 4.25
CA ASP A 433 -10.04 -4.70 5.12
C ASP A 433 -11.29 -4.29 4.33
N LEU A 434 -11.11 -3.52 3.25
CA LEU A 434 -12.21 -3.03 2.43
C LEU A 434 -12.90 -4.17 1.67
N ALA A 435 -12.12 -5.05 1.04
CA ALA A 435 -12.69 -6.21 0.34
C ALA A 435 -13.46 -7.13 1.29
N ILE A 436 -12.97 -7.33 2.52
CA ILE A 436 -13.70 -8.10 3.54
C ILE A 436 -15.04 -7.46 3.86
N VAL A 437 -15.05 -6.16 4.15
CA VAL A 437 -16.28 -5.43 4.46
C VAL A 437 -17.25 -5.47 3.29
N GLN A 438 -16.79 -5.21 2.06
CA GLN A 438 -17.60 -5.28 0.84
C GLN A 438 -18.23 -6.66 0.62
N LEU A 439 -17.45 -7.72 0.84
CA LEU A 439 -17.95 -9.10 0.75
C LEU A 439 -19.02 -9.39 1.82
N ARG A 440 -18.91 -8.79 3.00
CA ARG A 440 -19.89 -9.02 4.08
C ARG A 440 -21.16 -8.22 3.89
N VAL A 441 -21.08 -6.94 3.49
CA VAL A 441 -22.29 -6.11 3.24
C VAL A 441 -23.09 -6.59 2.01
N THR A 442 -22.50 -7.39 1.13
CA THR A 442 -23.20 -8.00 -0.03
C THR A 442 -23.77 -9.38 0.28
N ASN A 443 -23.48 -9.94 1.45
CA ASN A 443 -23.96 -11.25 1.86
C ASN A 443 -25.17 -11.10 2.79
N ALA A 444 -26.35 -11.55 2.33
CA ALA A 444 -27.61 -11.45 3.07
C ALA A 444 -27.57 -12.08 4.48
N ALA A 445 -26.67 -13.04 4.74
CA ALA A 445 -26.50 -13.61 6.08
C ALA A 445 -26.00 -12.58 7.11
N TRP A 446 -25.35 -11.51 6.65
CA TRP A 446 -24.83 -10.43 7.48
C TRP A 446 -25.81 -9.27 7.67
N ASP A 447 -26.93 -9.24 6.94
CA ASP A 447 -27.92 -8.17 7.05
C ASP A 447 -28.37 -7.94 8.51
N PRO A 448 -28.68 -8.98 9.33
CA PRO A 448 -29.07 -8.79 10.73
C PRO A 448 -27.98 -8.16 11.60
N VAL A 449 -26.70 -8.37 11.26
CA VAL A 449 -25.55 -7.82 11.96
C VAL A 449 -25.45 -6.31 11.71
N PHE A 450 -25.51 -5.90 10.43
CA PHE A 450 -25.44 -4.48 10.08
C PHE A 450 -26.73 -3.72 10.40
N ALA A 451 -27.89 -4.39 10.31
CA ALA A 451 -29.18 -3.88 10.73
C ALA A 451 -29.19 -3.38 12.19
N ASN A 452 -28.45 -4.05 13.07
CA ASN A 452 -28.34 -3.75 14.49
C ASN A 452 -26.98 -3.17 14.88
N LEU A 453 -26.24 -2.61 13.92
CA LEU A 453 -24.92 -2.06 14.16
C LEU A 453 -25.01 -0.91 15.17
N SER A 454 -24.32 -1.05 16.31
CA SER A 454 -24.24 0.03 17.30
C SER A 454 -23.17 1.05 16.91
N PRO A 455 -23.23 2.30 17.42
CA PRO A 455 -22.15 3.27 17.25
C PRO A 455 -20.79 2.72 17.71
N THR A 456 -20.76 1.97 18.81
CA THR A 456 -19.54 1.36 19.33
C THR A 456 -18.98 0.30 18.37
N ASP A 457 -19.83 -0.57 17.82
CA ASP A 457 -19.41 -1.59 16.86
C ASP A 457 -18.93 -0.97 15.55
N PHE A 458 -19.56 0.12 15.10
CA PHE A 458 -19.06 0.87 13.94
C PHE A 458 -17.65 1.45 14.19
N GLY A 459 -17.40 2.04 15.36
CA GLY A 459 -16.07 2.48 15.77
C GLY A 459 -15.05 1.32 15.81
N ARG A 460 -15.45 0.15 16.33
CA ARG A 460 -14.61 -1.06 16.35
C ARG A 460 -14.22 -1.54 14.95
N ILE A 461 -15.15 -1.50 13.99
CA ILE A 461 -14.84 -1.84 12.58
C ILE A 461 -13.73 -0.92 12.06
N LEU A 462 -13.84 0.39 12.28
CA LEU A 462 -12.83 1.34 11.81
C LEU A 462 -11.49 1.22 12.53
N GLN A 463 -11.51 0.86 13.81
CA GLN A 463 -10.28 0.58 14.55
C GLN A 463 -9.45 -0.56 13.92
N MET A 464 -10.10 -1.49 13.20
CA MET A 464 -9.44 -2.62 12.55
C MET A 464 -8.90 -2.29 11.15
N VAL A 465 -9.15 -1.09 10.62
CA VAL A 465 -8.67 -0.71 9.30
C VAL A 465 -7.17 -0.43 9.36
N HIS A 466 -6.38 -1.24 8.68
CA HIS A 466 -4.91 -1.21 8.74
C HIS A 466 -4.28 -0.07 7.96
N LEU A 467 -4.94 0.32 6.87
CA LEU A 467 -4.52 1.39 5.99
C LEU A 467 -5.45 2.57 6.18
N ASP A 468 -4.93 3.67 6.71
CA ASP A 468 -5.70 4.90 6.94
C ASP A 468 -6.50 5.37 5.70
N VAL A 469 -5.95 5.15 4.49
CA VAL A 469 -6.60 5.47 3.20
C VAL A 469 -7.85 4.63 2.92
N ASN A 470 -8.02 3.51 3.61
CA ASN A 470 -9.20 2.65 3.54
C ASN A 470 -10.26 3.01 4.60
N GLU A 471 -9.96 3.86 5.59
CA GLU A 471 -10.91 4.23 6.66
C GLU A 471 -12.21 4.78 6.07
N ILE A 472 -12.12 5.76 5.17
CA ILE A 472 -13.28 6.44 4.57
C ILE A 472 -14.08 5.49 3.67
N PRO A 473 -13.47 4.74 2.71
CA PRO A 473 -14.21 3.75 1.92
C PRO A 473 -14.92 2.69 2.77
N VAL A 474 -14.28 2.17 3.83
CA VAL A 474 -14.89 1.20 4.75
C VAL A 474 -16.08 1.83 5.47
N ALA A 475 -15.87 3.00 6.09
CA ALA A 475 -16.92 3.71 6.82
C ALA A 475 -18.13 3.99 5.94
N ARG A 476 -17.91 4.51 4.73
CA ARG A 476 -18.96 4.83 3.76
C ARG A 476 -19.69 3.58 3.28
N THR A 477 -18.97 2.48 3.03
CA THR A 477 -19.58 1.21 2.60
C THR A 477 -20.54 0.68 3.65
N VAL A 478 -20.12 0.67 4.92
CA VAL A 478 -20.96 0.24 6.04
C VAL A 478 -22.13 1.21 6.24
N ALA A 479 -21.88 2.52 6.28
CA ALA A 479 -22.93 3.53 6.47
C ALA A 479 -24.01 3.48 5.38
N ALA A 480 -23.62 3.31 4.12
CA ALA A 480 -24.55 3.18 3.00
C ALA A 480 -25.46 1.95 3.15
N HIS A 481 -24.89 0.80 3.53
CA HIS A 481 -25.64 -0.44 3.72
C HIS A 481 -26.59 -0.37 4.93
N VAL A 482 -26.13 0.19 6.06
CA VAL A 482 -26.96 0.42 7.26
C VAL A 482 -28.15 1.33 6.92
N THR A 483 -27.89 2.39 6.15
CA THR A 483 -28.93 3.34 5.72
C THR A 483 -29.94 2.72 4.77
N SER A 484 -29.49 1.91 3.79
CA SER A 484 -30.38 1.28 2.82
C SER A 484 -31.32 0.24 3.43
N ASN A 485 -30.87 -0.45 4.48
CA ASN A 485 -31.63 -1.55 5.09
C ASN A 485 -32.59 -1.06 6.17
N ASN A 486 -32.13 -0.22 7.10
CA ASN A 486 -32.89 0.15 8.29
C ASN A 486 -33.00 1.65 8.54
N ASN A 487 -32.28 2.48 7.78
CA ASN A 487 -32.26 3.93 7.96
C ASN A 487 -32.01 4.35 9.42
N ASN A 488 -31.05 3.70 10.09
CA ASN A 488 -30.73 3.89 11.51
C ASN A 488 -29.30 4.40 11.74
N PHE A 489 -28.59 4.84 10.69
CA PHE A 489 -27.28 5.46 10.82
C PHE A 489 -27.44 6.88 11.37
N THR A 490 -26.66 7.27 12.38
CA THR A 490 -26.85 8.52 13.15
C THR A 490 -25.56 9.29 13.39
N CYS A 491 -25.66 10.53 13.88
CA CYS A 491 -24.52 11.33 14.34
C CYS A 491 -23.67 10.61 15.41
N GLN A 492 -24.27 9.72 16.22
CA GLN A 492 -23.51 8.93 17.20
C GLN A 492 -22.55 7.96 16.52
N HIS A 493 -22.91 7.37 15.38
CA HIS A 493 -22.03 6.49 14.63
C HIS A 493 -20.81 7.27 14.11
N VAL A 494 -21.03 8.44 13.53
CA VAL A 494 -19.93 9.32 13.09
C VAL A 494 -19.06 9.73 14.26
N ALA A 495 -19.66 10.15 15.38
CA ALA A 495 -18.91 10.52 16.58
C ALA A 495 -18.08 9.36 17.15
N ALA A 496 -18.59 8.13 17.09
CA ALA A 496 -17.88 6.93 17.55
C ALA A 496 -16.75 6.50 16.60
N ALA A 497 -16.82 6.86 15.31
CA ALA A 497 -15.78 6.61 14.32
C ALA A 497 -14.56 7.52 14.48
N LEU A 498 -14.79 8.80 14.76
CA LEU A 498 -13.74 9.84 14.72
C LEU A 498 -12.50 9.56 15.61
N PRO A 499 -12.62 8.98 16.82
CA PRO A 499 -11.46 8.66 17.65
C PRO A 499 -10.52 7.60 17.04
N PHE A 500 -11.03 6.78 16.12
CA PHE A 500 -10.27 5.71 15.45
C PHE A 500 -9.79 6.12 14.06
N CYS A 501 -10.22 7.27 13.57
CA CYS A 501 -9.77 7.82 12.30
C CYS A 501 -8.38 8.45 12.47
N SER A 502 -7.53 8.27 11.47
CA SER A 502 -6.32 9.06 11.33
C SER A 502 -6.64 10.57 11.37
N GLU A 503 -5.75 11.38 11.95
CA GLU A 503 -5.97 12.84 12.09
C GLU A 503 -6.29 13.52 10.76
N TYR A 504 -5.79 12.97 9.66
CA TYR A 504 -6.01 13.51 8.32
C TYR A 504 -7.32 13.06 7.66
N SER A 505 -7.95 11.99 8.11
CA SER A 505 -9.20 11.53 7.50
C SER A 505 -10.45 12.13 8.15
N LYS A 506 -10.35 12.68 9.38
CA LYS A 506 -11.49 13.13 10.19
C LYS A 506 -12.45 14.08 9.46
N SER A 507 -11.93 15.16 8.87
CA SER A 507 -12.78 16.13 8.17
C SER A 507 -13.52 15.49 6.98
N THR A 508 -12.80 14.79 6.11
CA THR A 508 -13.39 14.06 4.96
C THR A 508 -14.33 12.95 5.42
N MET A 509 -14.03 12.27 6.53
CA MET A 509 -14.89 11.25 7.13
C MET A 509 -16.24 11.84 7.51
N VAL A 510 -16.25 13.01 8.18
CA VAL A 510 -17.50 13.71 8.50
C VAL A 510 -18.26 14.04 7.22
N GLU A 511 -17.62 14.69 6.24
CA GLU A 511 -18.28 15.08 4.99
C GLU A 511 -18.92 13.90 4.24
N GLN A 512 -18.24 12.74 4.22
CA GLN A 512 -18.75 11.55 3.55
C GLN A 512 -19.83 10.82 4.34
N LEU A 513 -19.86 10.95 5.67
CA LEU A 513 -20.80 10.21 6.52
C LEU A 513 -22.07 11.00 6.89
N ILE A 514 -22.02 12.33 6.99
CA ILE A 514 -23.19 13.14 7.34
C ILE A 514 -24.41 12.95 6.42
N PRO A 515 -24.29 12.63 5.11
CA PRO A 515 -25.46 12.38 4.27
C PRO A 515 -26.30 11.19 4.78
N PHE A 516 -25.67 10.22 5.45
CA PHE A 516 -26.32 9.01 5.97
C PHE A 516 -26.97 9.20 7.36
N CYS A 517 -26.61 10.25 8.12
CA CYS A 517 -27.06 10.44 9.50
C CYS A 517 -28.51 10.86 9.59
N VAL A 518 -29.46 10.03 10.01
CA VAL A 518 -30.91 10.40 10.02
C VAL A 518 -31.28 11.53 11.00
N ASP A 519 -30.45 11.78 12.00
CA ASP A 519 -30.67 12.74 13.10
C ASP A 519 -29.74 13.96 13.03
N LEU A 520 -29.16 14.25 11.86
CA LEU A 520 -28.20 15.33 11.67
C LEU A 520 -28.67 16.70 12.19
N PRO A 521 -29.89 17.18 11.89
CA PRO A 521 -30.33 18.50 12.37
C PRO A 521 -30.35 18.61 13.91
N GLN A 522 -30.72 17.54 14.61
CA GLN A 522 -30.87 17.53 16.06
C GLN A 522 -29.56 17.25 16.80
N ASN A 523 -28.68 16.43 16.21
CA ASN A 523 -27.56 15.82 16.93
C ASN A 523 -26.17 16.09 16.33
N HIS A 524 -26.02 16.97 15.32
CA HIS A 524 -24.70 17.31 14.76
C HIS A 524 -23.67 17.79 15.80
N SER A 525 -24.12 18.35 16.94
CA SER A 525 -23.24 18.75 18.05
C SER A 525 -22.44 17.59 18.66
N GLN A 526 -22.89 16.34 18.48
CA GLN A 526 -22.14 15.16 18.91
C GLN A 526 -20.90 14.93 18.06
N ILE A 527 -20.99 15.20 16.75
CA ILE A 527 -19.88 15.13 15.81
C ILE A 527 -18.88 16.24 16.15
N THR A 528 -19.35 17.49 16.25
CA THR A 528 -18.46 18.64 16.45
C THR A 528 -17.68 18.60 17.77
N ARG A 529 -18.20 17.92 18.81
CA ARG A 529 -17.47 17.69 20.06
C ARG A 529 -16.24 16.78 19.93
N GLN A 530 -16.20 15.93 18.89
CA GLN A 530 -15.08 15.01 18.64
C GLN A 530 -14.02 15.63 17.71
N LEU A 531 -14.30 16.80 17.13
CA LEU A 531 -13.45 17.47 16.16
C LEU A 531 -12.51 18.47 16.83
N SER A 532 -11.30 18.61 16.27
CA SER A 532 -10.42 19.74 16.59
C SER A 532 -11.04 21.06 16.12
N ASP A 533 -10.52 22.20 16.57
CA ASP A 533 -11.02 23.50 16.09
C ASP A 533 -10.80 23.68 14.59
N TRP A 534 -9.69 23.12 14.07
CA TRP A 534 -9.45 23.08 12.63
C TRP A 534 -10.51 22.23 11.90
N ASP A 535 -10.76 21.01 12.36
CA ASP A 535 -11.74 20.13 11.71
C ASP A 535 -13.15 20.69 11.77
N LYS A 536 -13.53 21.37 12.86
CA LYS A 536 -14.80 22.11 12.94
C LYS A 536 -14.87 23.17 11.84
N MET A 537 -13.82 23.98 11.67
CA MET A 537 -13.76 25.01 10.63
C MET A 537 -13.83 24.40 9.22
N ALA A 538 -13.13 23.29 8.99
CA ALA A 538 -13.10 22.61 7.69
C ALA A 538 -14.45 21.97 7.34
N THR A 539 -15.19 21.44 8.33
CA THR A 539 -16.43 20.69 8.11
C THR A 539 -17.71 21.49 8.29
N ASP A 540 -17.66 22.70 8.87
CA ASP A 540 -18.85 23.50 9.20
C ASP A 540 -19.75 23.73 7.97
N ALA A 541 -19.17 24.18 6.85
CA ALA A 541 -19.93 24.43 5.63
C ALA A 541 -20.64 23.15 5.12
N ALA A 542 -19.97 22.00 5.16
CA ALA A 542 -20.55 20.73 4.75
C ALA A 542 -21.71 20.30 5.67
N ILE A 543 -21.53 20.45 6.99
CA ILE A 543 -22.58 20.17 7.98
C ILE A 543 -23.79 21.09 7.76
N GLN A 544 -23.60 22.40 7.63
CA GLN A 544 -24.70 23.35 7.41
C GLN A 544 -25.43 23.07 6.10
N ASN A 545 -24.69 22.78 5.02
CA ASN A 545 -25.29 22.43 3.73
C ASN A 545 -26.12 21.14 3.81
N ALA A 546 -25.64 20.13 4.53
CA ALA A 546 -26.37 18.88 4.73
C ALA A 546 -27.62 19.05 5.62
N ILE A 547 -27.59 19.96 6.60
CA ILE A 547 -28.76 20.31 7.42
C ILE A 547 -29.80 21.07 6.57
N ASN A 548 -29.37 22.04 5.77
CA ASN A 548 -30.27 22.88 4.97
C ASN A 548 -30.84 22.15 3.73
N GLY A 549 -30.18 21.10 3.26
CA GLY A 549 -30.61 20.31 2.09
C GLY A 549 -31.64 19.22 2.39
N ARG A 550 -32.07 19.07 3.65
CA ARG A 550 -33.10 18.12 4.10
C ARG A 550 -34.38 18.85 4.45
#